data_AF-A0A7C2KI96-F1
#
_entry.id   AF-A0A7C2KI96-F1
#
_cell.length_a   1.000
_cell.length_b   1.000
_cell.length_c   1.000
_cell.angle_alpha   90.00
_cell.angle_beta   90.00
_cell.angle_gamma   90.00
#
_symmetry.space_group_name_H-M   'P 1'
#
loop_
_entity.id
_entity.type
_entity.pdbx_description
1 polymer ?
#
loop_
_entity_poly.entity_id
_entity_poly.type
_entity_poly.pdbx_seq_one_letter_code
_entity_poly.pdbx_strand_id
1 'polypeptide(L)'
;MIGEFAGLLKDLLAAIVDGVGSSVSGWDQKSYESVVNCLLLKDEIAVKEAVDHLILEGKALAIPPIYLASQRHTSLTVRRYCQQSLGRLDSSDRINKTIQGKDIHGALDALIGEYGHFKDDYH
;
A
#
# COMPACT_ATOMS: atom_id res chain seq x y z
N MET A 1 1.52 -9.57 17.77
CA MET A 1 2.12 -9.12 16.49
C MET A 1 1.11 -8.94 15.34
N ILE A 2 -0.08 -9.57 15.33
CA ILE A 2 -1.11 -9.33 14.30
C ILE A 2 -1.86 -7.99 14.54
N GLY A 3 -2.06 -7.60 15.81
CA GLY A 3 -2.81 -6.38 16.16
C GLY A 3 -2.14 -5.07 15.72
N GLU A 4 -0.80 -5.00 15.71
CA GLU A 4 -0.06 -3.80 15.30
C GLU A 4 -0.14 -3.58 13.78
N PHE A 5 0.00 -4.64 12.97
CA PHE A 5 -0.15 -4.56 11.52
C PHE A 5 -1.57 -4.18 11.11
N ALA A 6 -2.57 -4.81 11.72
CA ALA A 6 -3.97 -4.46 11.46
C ALA A 6 -4.33 -3.03 11.90
N GLY A 7 -3.74 -2.53 13.00
CA GLY A 7 -3.88 -1.14 13.41
C GLY A 7 -3.30 -0.18 12.39
N LEU A 8 -2.02 -0.38 12.02
CA LEU A 8 -1.33 0.43 11.02
C LEU A 8 -2.03 0.47 9.67
N LEU A 9 -2.59 -0.66 9.23
CA LEU A 9 -3.30 -0.73 7.95
C LEU A 9 -4.63 0.03 8.00
N LYS A 10 -5.33 0.01 9.13
CA LYS A 10 -6.56 0.80 9.33
C LYS A 10 -6.26 2.30 9.37
N ASP A 11 -5.22 2.70 10.09
CA ASP A 11 -4.80 4.10 10.16
C ASP A 11 -4.38 4.60 8.76
N LEU A 12 -3.67 3.76 8.01
CA LEU A 12 -3.31 4.02 6.61
C LEU A 12 -4.54 4.19 5.72
N LEU A 13 -5.52 3.28 5.83
CA LEU A 13 -6.77 3.37 5.08
C LEU A 13 -7.52 4.65 5.41
N ALA A 14 -7.63 5.02 6.69
CA ALA A 14 -8.26 6.27 7.11
C ALA A 14 -7.53 7.49 6.51
N ALA A 15 -6.19 7.53 6.57
CA ALA A 15 -5.40 8.62 6.01
C ALA A 15 -5.55 8.75 4.49
N ILE A 16 -5.61 7.62 3.78
CA ILE A 16 -5.83 7.59 2.33
C ILE A 16 -7.26 8.05 2.00
N VAL A 17 -8.27 7.52 2.69
CA VAL A 17 -9.68 7.87 2.49
C VAL A 17 -9.94 9.36 2.74
N ASP A 18 -9.44 9.88 3.87
CA ASP A 18 -9.62 11.28 4.25
C ASP A 18 -8.83 12.21 3.31
N GLY A 19 -7.68 11.76 2.79
CA GLY A 19 -6.83 12.53 1.89
C GLY A 19 -7.26 12.54 0.42
N VAL A 20 -7.95 11.49 -0.05
CA VAL A 20 -8.31 11.29 -1.48
C VAL A 20 -9.65 11.94 -1.85
N GLY A 21 -10.53 12.22 -0.87
CA GLY A 21 -11.91 12.55 -1.16
C GLY A 21 -12.64 11.35 -1.80
N SER A 22 -13.95 11.44 -1.99
CA SER A 22 -14.87 10.32 -2.29
C SER A 22 -14.63 9.53 -3.60
N SER A 23 -13.47 9.65 -4.25
CA SER A 23 -13.13 8.96 -5.49
C SER A 23 -11.67 8.54 -5.51
N VAL A 24 -11.41 7.34 -4.98
CA VAL A 24 -10.27 6.54 -5.45
C VAL A 24 -10.61 6.23 -6.91
N SER A 25 -9.91 6.81 -7.88
CA SER A 25 -10.32 6.65 -9.28
C SER A 25 -10.49 5.15 -9.64
N GLY A 26 -11.49 4.78 -10.45
CA GLY A 26 -11.75 3.40 -10.88
C GLY A 26 -12.36 2.44 -9.84
N TRP A 27 -12.14 2.67 -8.55
CA TRP A 27 -12.67 1.83 -7.46
C TRP A 27 -13.49 2.67 -6.49
N ASP A 28 -14.70 2.22 -6.16
CA ASP A 28 -15.36 2.81 -5.00
C ASP A 28 -14.52 2.56 -3.74
N GLN A 29 -14.61 3.47 -2.77
CA GLN A 29 -13.84 3.43 -1.54
C GLN A 29 -13.93 2.07 -0.82
N LYS A 30 -15.10 1.40 -0.85
CA LYS A 30 -15.29 0.12 -0.17
C LYS A 30 -14.57 -1.01 -0.88
N SER A 31 -14.55 -0.99 -2.22
CA SER A 31 -13.75 -1.93 -3.01
C SER A 31 -12.26 -1.80 -2.66
N TYR A 32 -11.75 -0.58 -2.54
CA TYR A 32 -10.34 -0.34 -2.19
C TYR A 32 -10.02 -0.80 -0.78
N GLU A 33 -10.83 -0.40 0.20
CA GLU A 33 -10.73 -0.88 1.57
C GLU A 33 -10.78 -2.41 1.65
N SER A 34 -11.67 -3.06 0.88
CA SER A 34 -11.81 -4.52 0.88
C SER A 34 -10.52 -5.21 0.42
N VAL A 35 -9.91 -4.76 -0.68
CA VAL A 35 -8.69 -5.41 -1.19
C VAL A 35 -7.48 -5.10 -0.33
N VAL A 36 -7.38 -3.89 0.21
CA VAL A 36 -6.32 -3.59 1.19
C VAL A 36 -6.50 -4.47 2.44
N ASN A 37 -7.72 -4.67 2.93
CA ASN A 37 -7.98 -5.58 4.05
C ASN A 37 -7.62 -7.04 3.74
N CYS A 38 -7.64 -7.48 2.48
CA CYS A 38 -7.15 -8.81 2.10
C CYS A 38 -5.66 -8.99 2.42
N LEU A 39 -4.86 -7.92 2.54
CA LEU A 39 -3.47 -8.00 2.97
C LEU A 39 -3.30 -8.46 4.43
N LEU A 40 -4.37 -8.49 5.23
CA LEU A 40 -4.37 -9.03 6.60
C LEU A 40 -4.60 -10.54 6.65
N LEU A 41 -4.98 -11.16 5.53
CA LEU A 41 -5.32 -12.58 5.49
C LEU A 41 -4.07 -13.45 5.66
N LYS A 42 -4.27 -14.64 6.22
CA LYS A 42 -3.19 -15.65 6.32
C LYS A 42 -3.01 -16.45 5.02
N ASP A 43 -4.04 -16.45 4.18
CA ASP A 43 -4.02 -17.13 2.89
C ASP A 43 -3.09 -16.39 1.92
N GLU A 44 -1.94 -16.99 1.63
CA GLU A 44 -0.93 -16.38 0.77
C GLU A 44 -1.42 -16.18 -0.67
N ILE A 45 -2.36 -17.00 -1.16
CA ILE A 45 -2.90 -16.88 -2.51
C ILE A 45 -3.80 -15.65 -2.56
N ALA A 46 -4.73 -15.53 -1.62
CA ALA A 46 -5.63 -14.38 -1.53
C ALA A 46 -4.86 -13.05 -1.35
N VAL A 47 -3.78 -13.05 -0.56
CA VAL A 47 -2.93 -11.86 -0.41
C VAL A 47 -2.20 -11.52 -1.71
N LYS A 48 -1.67 -12.51 -2.43
CA LYS A 48 -1.00 -12.27 -3.72
C LYS A 48 -1.97 -11.73 -4.76
N GLU A 49 -3.18 -12.29 -4.85
CA GLU A 49 -4.24 -11.80 -5.73
C GLU A 49 -4.63 -10.36 -5.38
N ALA A 50 -4.73 -10.03 -4.09
CA ALA A 50 -4.99 -8.67 -3.65
C ALA A 50 -3.86 -7.70 -4.03
N VAL A 51 -2.60 -8.11 -3.86
CA VAL A 51 -1.44 -7.32 -4.30
C VAL A 51 -1.45 -7.15 -5.82
N ASP A 52 -1.76 -8.18 -6.59
CA ASP A 52 -1.84 -8.11 -8.05
C ASP A 52 -2.96 -7.18 -8.51
N HIS A 53 -4.13 -7.22 -7.86
CA HIS A 53 -5.22 -6.28 -8.12
C HIS A 53 -4.79 -4.83 -7.85
N LEU A 54 -4.09 -4.58 -6.75
CA LEU A 54 -3.55 -3.26 -6.42
C LEU A 54 -2.51 -2.78 -7.45
N ILE A 55 -1.68 -3.69 -7.98
CA ILE A 55 -0.70 -3.38 -9.03
C ILE A 55 -1.38 -3.13 -10.39
N LEU A 56 -2.38 -3.93 -10.74
CA LEU A 56 -3.09 -3.85 -12.02
C LEU A 56 -3.83 -2.52 -12.20
N GLU A 57 -4.37 -1.98 -11.10
CA GLU A 57 -4.92 -0.62 -11.10
C GLU A 57 -3.85 0.45 -11.42
N GLY A 58 -2.56 0.12 -11.25
CA GLY A 58 -1.44 0.92 -11.70
C GLY A 58 -1.26 2.22 -10.92
N LYS A 59 -1.80 2.31 -9.70
CA LYS A 59 -1.88 3.57 -8.96
C LYS A 59 -0.81 3.67 -7.90
N ALA A 60 -0.28 4.88 -7.80
CA ALA A 60 0.59 5.32 -6.71
C ALA A 60 0.04 4.95 -5.32
N LEU A 61 -1.29 4.98 -5.13
CA LEU A 61 -1.97 4.61 -3.89
C LEU A 61 -1.84 3.14 -3.47
N ALA A 62 -1.45 2.24 -4.38
CA ALA A 62 -1.13 0.87 -4.02
C ALA A 62 0.19 0.76 -3.24
N ILE A 63 1.09 1.74 -3.40
CA ILE A 63 2.46 1.70 -2.85
C ILE A 63 2.46 1.67 -1.33
N PRO A 64 1.78 2.57 -0.59
CA PRO A 64 1.79 2.54 0.88
C PRO A 64 1.27 1.21 1.50
N PRO A 65 0.12 0.64 1.11
CA PRO A 65 -0.37 -0.60 1.71
C PRO A 65 0.50 -1.81 1.34
N ILE A 66 1.01 -1.89 0.10
CA ILE A 66 1.94 -2.96 -0.30
C ILE A 66 3.26 -2.83 0.48
N TYR A 67 3.77 -1.62 0.69
CA TYR A 67 4.95 -1.38 1.52
C TYR A 67 4.73 -1.87 2.95
N LEU A 68 3.61 -1.51 3.58
CA LEU A 68 3.31 -1.96 4.93
C LEU A 68 3.26 -3.49 5.03
N ALA A 69 2.57 -4.15 4.09
CA ALA A 69 2.52 -5.61 4.01
C ALA A 69 3.92 -6.23 3.82
N SER A 70 4.78 -5.60 3.02
CA SER A 70 6.17 -6.03 2.80
C SER A 70 7.00 -6.06 4.09
N GLN A 71 6.70 -5.18 5.04
CA GLN A 71 7.45 -5.05 6.29
C GLN A 71 6.85 -5.89 7.43
N ARG A 72 5.51 -5.95 7.52
CA ARG A 72 4.81 -6.40 8.73
C ARG A 72 3.98 -7.68 8.57
N HIS A 73 3.73 -8.17 7.35
CA HIS A 73 2.90 -9.36 7.14
C HIS A 73 3.46 -10.60 7.87
N THR A 74 2.65 -11.55 8.35
CA THR A 74 3.20 -12.69 9.12
C THR A 74 3.95 -13.72 8.28
N SER A 75 3.55 -13.90 7.01
CA SER A 75 4.25 -14.77 6.05
C SER A 75 5.43 -14.05 5.40
N LEU A 76 6.62 -14.68 5.47
CA LEU A 76 7.82 -14.22 4.77
C LEU A 76 7.67 -14.28 3.24
N THR A 77 6.92 -15.27 2.72
CA THR A 77 6.64 -15.41 1.29
C THR A 77 5.88 -14.20 0.77
N VAL A 78 4.84 -13.79 1.49
CA VAL A 78 4.06 -12.58 1.17
C VAL A 78 4.93 -11.33 1.27
N ARG A 79 5.76 -11.19 2.32
CA ARG A 79 6.66 -10.04 2.45
C ARG A 79 7.55 -9.87 1.21
N ARG A 80 8.20 -10.96 0.79
CA ARG A 80 9.06 -10.98 -0.40
C ARG A 80 8.27 -10.65 -1.67
N TYR A 81 7.06 -11.19 -1.80
CA TYR A 81 6.18 -10.89 -2.93
C TYR A 81 5.84 -9.39 -3.01
N CYS A 82 5.46 -8.79 -1.88
CA CYS A 82 5.18 -7.36 -1.81
C CYS A 82 6.43 -6.53 -2.14
N GLN A 83 7.62 -6.90 -1.65
CA GLN A 83 8.86 -6.19 -2.00
C GLN A 83 9.15 -6.22 -3.51
N GLN A 84 8.99 -7.39 -4.15
CA GLN A 84 9.15 -7.51 -5.60
C GLN A 84 8.11 -6.69 -6.36
N SER A 85 6.88 -6.66 -5.84
CA SER A 85 5.76 -5.91 -6.40
C SER A 85 5.97 -4.40 -6.37
N LEU A 86 6.57 -3.87 -5.31
CA LEU A 86 6.92 -2.44 -5.23
C LEU A 86 7.89 -2.03 -6.34
N GLY A 87 8.87 -2.86 -6.67
CA GLY A 87 9.79 -2.60 -7.78
C GLY A 87 9.11 -2.62 -9.16
N ARG A 88 7.95 -3.27 -9.30
CA ARG A 88 7.13 -3.24 -10.52
C ARG A 88 6.28 -1.97 -10.63
N LEU A 89 5.86 -1.41 -9.49
CA LEU A 89 5.07 -0.18 -9.44
C LEU A 89 5.93 1.07 -9.62
N ASP A 90 7.16 1.05 -9.12
CA ASP A 90 8.11 2.15 -9.29
C ASP A 90 9.52 1.59 -9.54
N SER A 91 9.94 1.62 -10.80
CA SER A 91 11.28 1.23 -11.23
C SER A 91 12.32 2.34 -11.06
N SER A 92 11.91 3.54 -10.64
CA SER A 92 12.77 4.74 -10.61
C SER A 92 13.48 4.99 -9.27
N ASP A 93 13.49 3.98 -8.39
CA ASP A 93 14.15 4.02 -7.07
C ASP A 93 13.57 5.10 -6.12
N ARG A 94 12.43 5.73 -6.49
CA ARG A 94 11.82 6.80 -5.69
C ARG A 94 11.30 6.25 -4.38
N ILE A 95 10.62 5.10 -4.38
CA ILE A 95 10.19 4.43 -3.15
C ILE A 95 11.34 4.30 -2.15
N ASN A 96 12.49 3.79 -2.58
CA ASN A 96 13.65 3.59 -1.71
C ASN A 96 14.20 4.91 -1.14
N LYS A 97 14.26 5.96 -1.96
CA LYS A 97 14.65 7.31 -1.51
C LYS A 97 13.66 7.90 -0.51
N THR A 98 12.36 7.74 -0.77
CA THR A 98 11.29 8.26 0.10
C THR A 98 11.34 7.63 1.50
N ILE A 99 11.67 6.34 1.60
CA ILE A 99 11.72 5.61 2.88
C ILE A 99 13.10 5.59 3.55
N GLN A 100 14.14 6.11 2.88
CA GLN A 100 15.53 5.99 3.35
C GLN A 100 15.73 6.64 4.72
N GLY A 101 16.26 5.86 5.67
CA GLY A 101 16.56 6.35 7.02
C GLY A 101 15.34 6.64 7.90
N LYS A 102 14.13 6.30 7.43
CA LYS A 102 12.89 6.47 8.19
C LYS A 102 12.50 5.16 8.87
N ASP A 103 11.84 5.28 10.01
CA ASP A 103 11.12 4.17 10.61
C ASP A 103 9.83 3.87 9.82
N ILE A 104 9.11 2.81 10.18
CA ILE A 104 7.94 2.37 9.42
C ILE A 104 6.85 3.46 9.38
N HIS A 105 6.63 4.18 10.48
CA HIS A 105 5.65 5.25 10.52
C HIS A 105 6.08 6.43 9.64
N GLY A 106 7.31 6.93 9.79
CA GLY A 106 7.81 8.01 8.96
C GLY A 106 7.89 7.65 7.47
N ALA A 107 8.19 6.39 7.15
CA ALA A 107 8.18 5.87 5.79
C ALA A 107 6.75 5.86 5.21
N LEU A 108 5.75 5.41 5.97
CA LEU A 108 4.35 5.43 5.54
C LEU A 108 3.86 6.86 5.32
N ASP A 109 4.09 7.78 6.25
CA ASP A 109 3.68 9.18 6.11
C ASP A 109 4.31 9.82 4.87
N ALA A 110 5.60 9.55 4.62
CA ALA A 110 6.29 10.03 3.44
C ALA A 110 5.72 9.43 2.14
N LEU A 111 5.40 8.14 2.14
CA LEU A 111 4.77 7.49 0.98
C LEU A 111 3.35 7.98 0.75
N ILE A 112 2.56 8.24 1.78
CA ILE A 112 1.22 8.84 1.64
C ILE A 112 1.33 10.27 1.12
N GLY A 113 2.29 11.07 1.60
CA GLY A 113 2.53 12.41 1.06
C GLY A 113 2.96 12.38 -0.42
N GLU A 114 3.87 11.47 -0.78
CA GLU A 114 4.40 11.39 -2.14
C GLU A 114 3.38 10.79 -3.14
N TYR A 115 2.63 9.76 -2.71
CA TYR A 115 1.82 8.92 -3.59
C TYR A 115 0.31 8.97 -3.30
N GLY A 116 -0.10 9.61 -2.19
CA GLY A 116 -1.49 9.73 -1.77
C GLY A 116 -2.17 11.04 -2.18
N HIS A 117 -1.42 12.03 -2.67
CA HIS A 117 -2.00 13.26 -3.23
C HIS A 117 -2.31 13.09 -4.73
N PHE A 118 -3.60 13.01 -5.06
CA PHE A 118 -4.13 12.89 -6.43
C PHE A 118 -4.03 14.16 -7.29
N LYS A 119 -3.40 15.24 -6.80
CA LYS A 119 -3.24 16.46 -7.57
C LYS A 119 -1.89 16.45 -8.29
N ASP A 120 -1.96 16.48 -9.62
CA ASP A 120 -0.92 16.95 -10.54
C ASP A 120 0.08 15.95 -11.14
N ASP A 121 -0.37 14.80 -11.64
CA ASP A 121 0.33 14.17 -12.77
C ASP A 121 -0.64 13.66 -13.84
N TYR A 122 -1.38 14.62 -14.42
CA TYR A 122 -1.78 14.55 -15.82
C TYR A 122 -0.91 15.55 -16.57
N HIS A 123 0.18 15.07 -17.16
CA HIS A 123 0.87 15.74 -18.27
C HIS A 123 0.79 14.89 -19.52
#